data_AF-A0A969NI98-F1
#
_entry.id   AF-A0A969NI98-F1
#
_cell.length_a   1.000
_cell.length_b   1.000
_cell.length_c   1.000
_cell.angle_alpha   90.00
_cell.angle_beta   90.00
_cell.angle_gamma   90.00
#
_symmetry.space_group_name_H-M   'P 1'
#
loop_
_entity.id
_entity.type
_entity.pdbx_description
1 polymer ?
#
loop_
_entity_poly.entity_id
_entity_poly.type
_entity_poly.pdbx_seq_one_letter_code
_entity_poly.pdbx_strand_id
1 'polypeptide(L)'
;MRFGVLYAGTDDGRLWRTKDGGKNWLEIKNKMLPQRWVSRLVCSKYDMGTVYMTQTGRRDDDFQVYIWRSKDFGDTWEDISGNIPVGPVNVIREDPKDENILYVGTDAGVYISKDKGKTYQVLGDLPFAYIHDLQIHSRDNMIIIATHGRGIWVLDADAINRKEDKD
;
A
#
# COMPACT_ATOMS: atom_id res chain seq x y z
N MET A 1 -11.88 -9.99 8.24
CA MET A 1 -11.98 -10.53 6.85
C MET A 1 -13.18 -11.45 6.75
N ARG A 2 -14.06 -11.25 5.77
CA ARG A 2 -15.06 -12.25 5.39
C ARG A 2 -14.42 -13.21 4.38
N PHE A 3 -14.61 -14.50 4.59
CA PHE A 3 -14.23 -15.51 3.61
C PHE A 3 -14.91 -15.22 2.26
N GLY A 4 -14.15 -15.22 1.18
CA GLY A 4 -14.68 -15.20 -0.20
C GLY A 4 -14.43 -13.95 -1.03
N VAL A 5 -13.99 -12.82 -0.44
CA VAL A 5 -13.58 -11.65 -1.24
C VAL A 5 -12.10 -11.75 -1.59
N LEU A 6 -11.78 -11.78 -2.88
CA LEU A 6 -10.41 -11.79 -3.39
C LEU A 6 -10.26 -10.77 -4.52
N TYR A 7 -9.04 -10.30 -4.72
CA TYR A 7 -8.66 -9.39 -5.79
C TYR A 7 -7.46 -9.93 -6.56
N ALA A 8 -7.40 -9.64 -7.84
CA ALA A 8 -6.23 -9.89 -8.67
C ALA A 8 -5.96 -8.67 -9.55
N GLY A 9 -4.68 -8.33 -9.69
CA GLY A 9 -4.20 -7.27 -10.57
C GLY A 9 -3.12 -7.82 -11.48
N THR A 10 -3.02 -7.26 -12.68
CA THR A 10 -2.12 -7.71 -13.74
C THR A 10 -1.07 -6.65 -14.09
N ASP A 11 -0.07 -7.06 -14.87
CA ASP A 11 0.99 -6.18 -15.37
C ASP A 11 0.51 -5.16 -16.42
N ASP A 12 -0.57 -5.47 -17.13
CA ASP A 12 -1.26 -4.53 -18.05
C ASP A 12 -2.25 -3.58 -17.34
N GLY A 13 -2.38 -3.65 -16.02
CA GLY A 13 -3.21 -2.73 -15.23
C GLY A 13 -4.69 -3.11 -15.12
N ARG A 14 -5.06 -4.34 -15.52
CA ARG A 14 -6.42 -4.86 -15.30
C ARG A 14 -6.61 -5.31 -13.85
N LEU A 15 -7.84 -5.18 -13.39
CA LEU A 15 -8.25 -5.52 -12.04
C LEU A 15 -9.44 -6.46 -12.06
N TRP A 16 -9.41 -7.45 -11.17
CA TRP A 16 -10.45 -8.45 -11.05
C TRP A 16 -10.82 -8.63 -9.58
N ARG A 17 -12.10 -8.89 -9.34
CA ARG A 17 -12.63 -9.18 -8.01
C ARG A 17 -13.57 -10.37 -8.06
N THR A 18 -13.49 -11.19 -7.02
CA THR A 18 -14.52 -12.18 -6.66
C THR A 18 -15.06 -11.85 -5.27
N LYS A 19 -16.33 -12.16 -5.02
CA LYS A 19 -16.96 -12.09 -3.70
C LYS A 19 -17.45 -13.47 -3.21
N ASP A 20 -17.17 -14.54 -3.96
CA ASP A 20 -17.68 -15.89 -3.74
C ASP A 20 -16.58 -16.97 -3.67
N GLY A 21 -15.37 -16.57 -3.29
CA GLY A 21 -14.24 -17.47 -3.10
C GLY A 21 -13.59 -17.92 -4.41
N GLY A 22 -13.71 -17.12 -5.47
CA GLY A 22 -13.09 -17.39 -6.77
C GLY A 22 -13.94 -18.20 -7.74
N LYS A 23 -15.23 -18.41 -7.44
CA LYS A 23 -16.14 -19.11 -8.37
C LYS A 23 -16.49 -18.22 -9.55
N ASN A 24 -16.75 -16.94 -9.31
CA ASN A 24 -17.01 -15.94 -10.33
C ASN A 24 -16.09 -14.73 -10.15
N TRP A 25 -15.45 -14.31 -11.24
CA TRP A 25 -14.59 -13.14 -11.29
C TRP A 25 -15.21 -12.06 -12.17
N LEU A 26 -15.23 -10.84 -11.65
CA LEU A 26 -15.68 -9.65 -12.35
C LEU A 26 -14.49 -8.72 -12.58
N GLU A 27 -14.32 -8.29 -13.81
CA GLU A 27 -13.34 -7.25 -14.15
C GLU A 27 -13.82 -5.90 -13.60
N ILE A 28 -12.97 -5.24 -12.83
CA ILE A 28 -13.18 -3.87 -12.36
C ILE A 28 -12.68 -2.94 -13.45
N LYS A 29 -13.61 -2.29 -14.16
CA LYS A 29 -13.29 -1.31 -15.20
C LYS A 29 -13.43 0.09 -14.63
N ASN A 30 -12.30 0.80 -14.51
CA ASN A 30 -12.30 2.20 -14.10
C ASN A 30 -11.39 3.01 -15.03
N LYS A 31 -11.96 4.02 -15.71
CA LYS A 31 -11.24 4.85 -16.68
C LYS A 31 -10.27 5.84 -16.04
N MET A 32 -10.39 6.10 -14.73
CA MET A 32 -9.47 6.98 -14.01
C MET A 32 -8.17 6.28 -13.64
N LEU A 33 -8.19 4.95 -13.51
CA LEU A 33 -6.99 4.19 -13.22
C LEU A 33 -6.11 4.08 -14.47
N PRO A 34 -4.82 4.43 -14.38
CA PRO A 34 -3.91 4.29 -15.50
C PRO A 34 -3.68 2.80 -15.81
N GLN A 35 -3.39 2.49 -17.08
CA GLN A 35 -2.99 1.14 -17.50
C GLN A 35 -1.51 0.93 -17.15
N ARG A 36 -1.26 0.65 -15.87
CA ARG A 36 0.05 0.41 -15.27
C ARG A 36 0.01 -0.84 -14.43
N TRP A 37 1.14 -1.53 -14.34
CA TRP A 37 1.25 -2.76 -13.56
C TRP A 37 0.76 -2.55 -12.12
N VAL A 38 -0.25 -3.32 -11.73
CA VAL A 38 -0.71 -3.43 -10.35
C VAL A 38 0.36 -4.12 -9.51
N SER A 39 1.15 -3.35 -8.77
CA SER A 39 2.26 -3.85 -7.96
C SER A 39 1.79 -4.43 -6.62
N ARG A 40 0.66 -3.94 -6.08
CA ARG A 40 0.08 -4.48 -4.84
C ARG A 40 -1.42 -4.24 -4.79
N LEU A 41 -2.14 -5.20 -4.19
CA LEU A 41 -3.50 -5.06 -3.70
C LEU A 41 -3.55 -5.55 -2.24
N VAL A 42 -4.15 -4.76 -1.35
CA VAL A 42 -4.33 -5.11 0.06
C VAL A 42 -5.75 -4.76 0.50
N CYS A 43 -6.50 -5.76 0.94
CA CYS A 43 -7.78 -5.51 1.61
C CYS A 43 -7.53 -4.93 3.00
N SER A 44 -8.33 -3.95 3.40
CA SER A 44 -8.24 -3.39 4.75
C SER A 44 -8.53 -4.44 5.81
N LYS A 45 -7.81 -4.36 6.92
CA LYS A 45 -8.08 -5.13 8.14
C LYS A 45 -9.29 -4.59 8.90
N TYR A 46 -9.57 -3.29 8.76
CA TYR A 46 -10.54 -2.55 9.58
C TYR A 46 -11.89 -2.38 8.90
N ASP A 47 -11.91 -2.24 7.57
CA ASP A 47 -13.14 -2.07 6.81
C ASP A 47 -13.25 -3.08 5.67
N MET A 48 -14.39 -3.73 5.55
CA MET A 48 -14.57 -4.79 4.57
C MET A 48 -14.66 -4.27 3.12
N GLY A 49 -15.21 -3.06 2.93
CA GLY A 49 -15.31 -2.44 1.61
C GLY A 49 -13.99 -1.84 1.13
N THR A 50 -13.04 -1.64 2.03
CA THR A 50 -11.81 -0.93 1.73
C THR A 50 -10.75 -1.84 1.12
N VAL A 51 -10.19 -1.42 -0.01
CA VAL A 51 -9.04 -2.04 -0.67
C VAL A 51 -8.07 -0.95 -1.11
N TYR A 52 -6.78 -1.21 -0.88
CA TYR A 52 -5.68 -0.37 -1.32
C TYR A 52 -5.01 -1.01 -2.52
N MET A 53 -4.56 -0.17 -3.45
CA MET A 53 -3.82 -0.58 -4.62
C MET A 53 -2.61 0.32 -4.83
N THR A 54 -1.50 -0.26 -5.24
CA THR A 54 -0.38 0.49 -5.82
C THR A 54 -0.13 0.04 -7.24
N GLN A 55 0.29 0.98 -8.09
CA GLN A 55 0.76 0.68 -9.43
C GLN A 55 2.19 1.18 -9.62
N THR A 56 2.89 0.58 -10.57
CA THR A 56 4.28 0.92 -10.89
C THR A 56 4.43 1.17 -12.38
N GLY A 57 5.05 2.31 -12.73
CA GLY A 57 5.44 2.66 -14.09
C GLY A 57 6.91 2.39 -14.39
N ARG A 58 7.63 1.70 -13.48
CA ARG A 58 9.09 1.50 -13.56
C ARG A 58 9.59 0.98 -14.91
N ARG A 59 8.83 0.08 -15.54
CA ARG A 59 9.20 -0.56 -16.81
C ARG A 59 8.91 0.30 -18.04
N ASP A 60 8.17 1.38 -17.84
CA ASP A 60 7.70 2.31 -18.87
C ASP A 60 8.39 3.68 -18.76
N ASP A 61 9.50 3.77 -18.00
CA ASP A 61 10.19 5.03 -17.65
C ASP A 61 9.26 6.08 -17.02
N ASP A 62 8.23 5.62 -16.30
CA ASP A 62 7.22 6.44 -15.62
C ASP A 62 7.45 6.40 -14.10
N PHE A 63 7.88 7.55 -13.57
CA PHE A 63 8.24 7.74 -12.16
C PHE A 63 7.12 8.40 -11.34
N GLN A 64 5.89 8.44 -11.85
CA GLN A 64 4.73 8.93 -11.10
C GLN A 64 4.39 8.02 -9.91
N VAL A 65 3.75 8.59 -8.90
CA VAL A 65 3.30 7.88 -7.70
C VAL A 65 1.85 7.46 -7.90
N TYR A 66 1.58 6.15 -7.86
CA TYR A 66 0.24 5.61 -8.00
C TYR A 66 -0.17 4.82 -6.76
N ILE A 67 -1.00 5.44 -5.92
CA ILE A 67 -1.54 4.84 -4.71
C ILE A 67 -3.02 5.16 -4.66
N TRP A 68 -3.83 4.12 -4.57
CA TRP A 68 -5.27 4.23 -4.67
C TRP A 68 -5.95 3.56 -3.49
N ARG A 69 -7.08 4.14 -3.09
CA ARG A 69 -8.00 3.54 -2.12
C ARG A 69 -9.38 3.46 -2.73
N SER A 70 -10.03 2.33 -2.55
CA SER A 70 -11.47 2.18 -2.73
C SER A 70 -12.12 1.89 -1.38
N LYS A 71 -13.38 2.28 -1.21
CA LYS A 71 -14.23 1.97 -0.04
C LYS A 71 -15.49 1.18 -0.39
N ASP A 72 -15.63 0.80 -1.66
CA ASP A 72 -16.80 0.12 -2.22
C ASP A 72 -16.38 -1.14 -2.99
N PHE A 73 -15.43 -1.87 -2.41
CA PHE A 73 -14.88 -3.10 -2.98
C PHE A 73 -14.17 -2.90 -4.32
N GLY A 74 -13.68 -1.71 -4.66
CA GLY A 74 -12.96 -1.43 -5.90
C GLY A 74 -13.84 -0.89 -7.03
N ASP A 75 -15.11 -0.57 -6.78
CA ASP A 75 -15.99 -0.02 -7.82
C ASP A 75 -15.58 1.44 -8.16
N THR A 76 -15.21 2.22 -7.13
CA THR A 76 -14.61 3.55 -7.27
C THR A 76 -13.25 3.63 -6.57
N TRP A 77 -12.37 4.51 -7.07
CA TRP A 77 -11.01 4.68 -6.56
C TRP A 77 -10.69 6.15 -6.36
N GLU A 78 -10.02 6.43 -5.25
CA GLU A 78 -9.51 7.74 -4.84
C GLU A 78 -7.98 7.69 -4.84
N ASP A 79 -7.35 8.71 -5.41
CA ASP A 79 -5.91 8.89 -5.34
C ASP A 79 -5.51 9.31 -3.91
N ILE A 80 -4.59 8.56 -3.31
CA ILE A 80 -4.04 8.81 -1.98
C ILE A 80 -2.50 8.87 -2.03
N SER A 81 -1.91 9.28 -3.15
CA SER A 81 -0.46 9.48 -3.31
C SER A 81 0.08 10.63 -2.46
N GLY A 82 -0.77 11.61 -2.13
CA GLY A 82 -0.45 12.72 -1.23
C GLY A 82 0.73 13.56 -1.72
N ASN A 83 1.73 13.72 -0.85
CA ASN A 83 2.95 14.52 -1.09
C ASN A 83 4.21 13.67 -1.36
N ILE A 84 4.08 12.37 -1.67
CA ILE A 84 5.25 11.56 -2.03
C ILE A 84 5.85 12.13 -3.33
N PRO A 85 7.13 12.55 -3.34
CA PRO A 85 7.67 13.34 -4.44
C PRO A 85 7.98 12.53 -5.68
N VAL A 86 8.23 11.22 -5.53
CA VAL A 86 8.69 10.35 -6.62
C VAL A 86 8.25 8.91 -6.39
N GLY A 87 7.74 8.28 -7.44
CA GLY A 87 7.51 6.83 -7.52
C GLY A 87 8.74 6.13 -8.13
N PRO A 88 8.64 4.88 -8.58
CA PRO A 88 7.51 3.94 -8.52
C PRO A 88 7.16 3.40 -7.11
N VAL A 89 5.97 2.81 -6.97
CA VAL A 89 5.45 2.27 -5.69
C VAL A 89 5.28 0.75 -5.77
N ASN A 90 5.82 0.03 -4.78
CA ASN A 90 5.87 -1.44 -4.77
C ASN A 90 5.05 -2.05 -3.62
N VAL A 91 4.81 -1.26 -2.57
CA VAL A 91 4.22 -1.75 -1.33
C VAL A 91 3.25 -0.72 -0.77
N ILE A 92 2.09 -1.20 -0.31
CA ILE A 92 1.21 -0.52 0.62
C ILE A 92 0.79 -1.49 1.72
N ARG A 93 0.78 -1.04 2.98
CA ARG A 93 0.28 -1.80 4.14
C ARG A 93 -0.45 -0.88 5.09
N GLU A 94 -1.55 -1.38 5.65
CA GLU A 94 -2.15 -0.79 6.86
C GLU A 94 -1.37 -1.23 8.09
N ASP A 95 -1.26 -0.32 9.07
CA ASP A 95 -0.79 -0.70 10.39
C ASP A 95 -1.81 -1.66 11.06
N PRO A 96 -1.35 -2.76 11.69
CA PRO A 96 -2.25 -3.73 12.30
C PRO A 96 -2.88 -3.28 13.62
N LYS A 97 -2.47 -2.13 14.19
CA LYS A 97 -2.96 -1.55 15.45
C LYS A 97 -3.65 -0.18 15.27
N ASP A 98 -3.36 0.59 14.22
CA ASP A 98 -4.04 1.86 13.93
C ASP A 98 -4.51 1.98 12.46
N GLU A 99 -5.82 2.12 12.24
CA GLU A 99 -6.42 2.25 10.90
C GLU A 99 -6.04 3.54 10.15
N ASN A 100 -5.45 4.53 10.84
CA ASN A 100 -5.03 5.77 10.23
C ASN A 100 -3.65 5.67 9.59
N ILE A 101 -2.89 4.64 9.92
CA ILE A 101 -1.49 4.53 9.55
C ILE A 101 -1.33 3.64 8.32
N LEU A 102 -0.66 4.19 7.31
CA LEU A 102 -0.29 3.49 6.08
C LEU A 102 1.22 3.56 5.89
N TYR A 103 1.81 2.42 5.54
CA TYR A 103 3.21 2.30 5.15
C TYR A 103 3.30 2.07 3.64
N VAL A 104 4.17 2.83 2.98
CA VAL A 104 4.34 2.80 1.53
C VAL A 104 5.82 2.58 1.21
N GLY A 105 6.12 1.51 0.48
CA GLY A 105 7.46 1.22 -0.02
C GLY A 105 7.60 1.64 -1.47
N THR A 106 8.57 2.51 -1.76
CA THR A 106 8.86 3.02 -3.11
C THR A 106 10.26 2.61 -3.57
N ASP A 107 10.68 3.13 -4.72
CA ASP A 107 12.06 2.97 -5.20
C ASP A 107 13.07 3.86 -4.45
N ALA A 108 12.56 4.80 -3.63
CA ALA A 108 13.33 5.82 -2.92
C ALA A 108 13.34 5.63 -1.39
N GLY A 109 12.78 4.53 -0.89
CA GLY A 109 12.66 4.24 0.55
C GLY A 109 11.23 4.00 0.99
N VAL A 110 10.98 4.16 2.29
CA VAL A 110 9.66 3.95 2.90
C VAL A 110 9.08 5.27 3.37
N TYR A 111 7.80 5.46 3.08
CA TYR A 111 7.00 6.58 3.55
C TYR A 111 5.91 6.08 4.50
N ILE A 112 5.51 6.95 5.43
CA ILE A 112 4.43 6.70 6.37
C ILE A 112 3.42 7.84 6.34
N SER A 113 2.14 7.48 6.28
CA SER A 113 1.03 8.40 6.56
C SER A 113 0.43 8.06 7.92
N LYS A 114 0.03 9.09 8.67
CA LYS A 114 -0.78 8.97 9.91
C LYS A 114 -2.19 9.53 9.74
N ASP A 115 -2.62 9.77 8.51
CA ASP A 115 -3.89 10.45 8.18
C ASP A 115 -4.65 9.76 7.02
N LYS A 116 -4.53 8.43 6.93
CA LYS A 116 -5.16 7.58 5.89
C LYS A 116 -4.74 7.96 4.46
N GLY A 117 -3.50 8.39 4.27
CA GLY A 117 -2.86 8.63 2.98
C GLY A 117 -3.04 10.04 2.42
N LYS A 118 -3.38 11.04 3.26
CA LYS A 118 -3.45 12.44 2.79
C LYS A 118 -2.06 13.06 2.75
N THR A 119 -1.24 12.79 3.76
CA THR A 119 0.15 13.24 3.84
C THR A 119 1.07 12.12 4.28
N TYR A 120 2.32 12.19 3.83
CA TYR A 120 3.36 11.21 4.03
C TYR A 120 4.66 11.88 4.51
N GLN A 121 5.39 11.14 5.34
CA GLN A 121 6.72 11.47 5.84
C GLN A 121 7.66 10.30 5.59
N VAL A 122 8.96 10.56 5.45
CA VAL A 122 9.96 9.49 5.32
C VAL A 122 10.05 8.71 6.62
N LEU A 123 10.10 7.38 6.52
CA LEU A 123 10.23 6.49 7.69
C LEU A 123 11.70 6.28 8.04
N GLY A 124 12.12 6.88 9.16
CA GLY A 124 13.44 6.67 9.75
C GLY A 124 14.59 7.10 8.83
N ASP A 125 15.80 6.65 9.14
CA ASP A 125 17.02 6.89 8.36
C ASP A 125 17.35 5.66 7.50
N LEU A 126 16.43 5.32 6.59
CA LEU A 126 16.61 4.21 5.66
C LEU A 126 17.44 4.65 4.45
N PRO A 127 18.27 3.75 3.89
CA PRO A 127 19.00 4.06 2.67
C PRO A 127 18.04 4.31 1.51
N PHE A 128 18.41 5.22 0.61
CA PHE A 128 17.75 5.35 -0.69
C PHE A 128 17.90 4.03 -1.47
N ALA A 129 16.85 3.21 -1.45
CA ALA A 129 16.86 1.89 -2.01
C ALA A 129 15.46 1.45 -2.42
N TYR A 130 15.41 0.59 -3.44
CA TYR A 130 14.19 -0.06 -3.87
C TYR A 130 13.64 -0.97 -2.78
N ILE A 131 12.39 -0.73 -2.37
CA ILE A 131 11.71 -1.55 -1.35
C ILE A 131 10.94 -2.67 -2.06
N HIS A 132 11.36 -3.92 -1.85
CA HIS A 132 10.69 -5.10 -2.40
C HIS A 132 9.40 -5.44 -1.65
N ASP A 133 9.47 -5.45 -0.33
CA ASP A 133 8.30 -5.63 0.53
C ASP A 133 8.55 -5.06 1.92
N LEU A 134 7.46 -4.83 2.65
CA LEU A 134 7.51 -4.57 4.09
C LEU A 134 6.33 -5.27 4.79
N GLN A 135 6.54 -5.64 6.05
CA GLN A 135 5.52 -6.24 6.90
C GLN A 135 5.61 -5.67 8.32
N ILE A 136 4.44 -5.52 8.96
CA ILE A 136 4.34 -5.09 10.35
C ILE A 136 3.88 -6.29 11.17
N HIS A 137 4.76 -6.78 12.03
CA HIS A 137 4.49 -7.93 12.88
C HIS A 137 3.62 -7.51 14.07
N SER A 138 2.33 -7.88 14.06
CA SER A 138 1.34 -7.36 15.01
C SER A 138 1.62 -7.66 16.49
N ARG A 139 2.19 -8.84 16.81
CA ARG A 139 2.52 -9.23 18.19
C ARG A 139 3.68 -8.42 18.74
N ASP A 140 4.82 -8.50 18.06
CA ASP A 140 6.09 -7.91 18.48
C ASP A 140 6.22 -6.42 18.11
N ASN A 141 5.25 -5.88 17.36
CA ASN A 141 5.19 -4.52 16.86
C ASN A 141 6.44 -4.05 16.09
N MET A 142 7.01 -4.93 15.27
CA MET A 142 8.20 -4.63 14.48
C MET A 142 7.85 -4.44 13.00
N ILE A 143 8.48 -3.47 12.36
CA ILE A 143 8.44 -3.25 10.92
C ILE A 143 9.66 -3.92 10.31
N ILE A 144 9.43 -4.88 9.43
CA ILE A 144 10.48 -5.61 8.71
C ILE A 144 10.44 -5.15 7.26
N ILE A 145 11.57 -4.66 6.77
CA ILE A 145 11.68 -4.00 5.47
C ILE A 145 12.74 -4.71 4.63
N ALA A 146 12.33 -5.19 3.46
CA ALA A 146 13.23 -5.84 2.51
C ALA A 146 13.65 -4.86 1.40
N THR A 147 14.95 -4.59 1.33
CA THR A 147 15.53 -3.65 0.37
C THR A 147 16.28 -4.36 -0.75
N HIS A 148 16.38 -3.72 -1.91
CA HIS A 148 17.23 -4.19 -3.00
C HIS A 148 18.70 -3.89 -2.66
N GLY A 149 19.48 -4.94 -2.40
CA GLY A 149 20.94 -4.85 -2.23
C GLY A 149 21.42 -4.19 -0.93
N ARG A 150 20.54 -3.79 -0.01
CA ARG A 150 20.90 -3.22 1.32
C ARG A 150 20.41 -4.06 2.50
N GLY A 151 20.01 -5.32 2.25
CA GLY A 151 19.60 -6.28 3.27
C GLY A 151 18.19 -6.08 3.82
N ILE A 152 17.97 -6.62 5.02
CA ILE A 152 16.72 -6.50 5.78
C ILE A 152 16.93 -5.49 6.92
N TRP A 153 15.97 -4.58 7.06
CA TRP A 153 15.94 -3.59 8.14
C TRP A 153 14.77 -3.92 9.06
N VAL A 154 14.99 -3.71 10.36
CA VAL A 154 13.98 -3.98 11.39
C VAL A 154 13.88 -2.75 12.28
N LEU A 155 12.68 -2.18 12.36
CA LEU A 155 12.38 -0.97 13.13
C LEU A 155 11.25 -1.27 14.14
N ASP A 156 11.24 -0.55 15.25
CA ASP A 156 10.17 -0.62 16.24
C ASP A 156 8.99 0.29 15.80
N ALA A 157 7.79 -0.29 15.66
CA ALA A 157 6.58 0.44 15.30
C ALA A 157 5.99 1.23 16.50
N ASP A 158 6.41 0.98 17.74
CA ASP A 158 5.95 1.77 18.90
C ASP A 158 6.40 3.23 18.80
N ALA A 159 7.53 3.51 18.14
CA ALA A 159 7.96 4.89 17.85
C ALA A 159 6.95 5.65 16.95
N ILE A 160 6.15 4.92 16.18
CA ILE A 160 5.20 5.46 15.22
C ILE A 160 3.81 5.54 15.83
N ASN A 161 3.41 4.47 16.52
CA ASN A 161 2.06 4.28 17.06
C ASN A 161 1.82 5.06 18.36
N ARG A 162 2.88 5.55 19.03
CA ARG A 162 2.73 6.47 20.16
C ARG A 162 1.99 7.73 19.72
N LYS A 163 0.84 7.96 20.34
CA LYS A 163 0.19 9.27 20.34
C LYS A 163 1.01 10.15 21.27
N GLU A 164 1.43 11.32 20.81
CA GLU A 164 1.98 12.31 21.73
C GLU A 164 0.94 12.53 22.83
N ASP A 165 1.32 12.29 24.08
CA ASP A 165 0.48 12.62 25.22
C ASP A 165 0.22 14.11 25.12
N LYS A 166 -1.05 14.47 24.94
CA LYS A 166 -1.47 15.87 24.96
C LYS A 166 -1.31 16.36 26.40
N ASP A 167 -0.27 17.13 26.65
CA ASP A 167 -0.14 18.00 27.83
C ASP A 167 -1.30 19.01 27.90
#